data_AF-A0AAD5A8S9-F1
#
_entry.id   AF-A0AAD5A8S9-F1
#
_cell.length_a   1.000
_cell.length_b   1.000
_cell.length_c   1.000
_cell.angle_alpha   90.00
_cell.angle_beta   90.00
_cell.angle_gamma   90.00
#
_symmetry.space_group_name_H-M   'P 1'
#
loop_
_entity.id
_entity.type
_entity.pdbx_description
1 polymer ?
#
loop_
_entity_poly.entity_id
_entity_poly.type
_entity_poly.pdbx_seq_one_letter_code
_entity_poly.pdbx_strand_id
1 'polypeptide(L)'
;MCSFNNVSHCVCVCVCVCVCVCVRGALIKPWLFTEIKEQRHWDISSSERLQILQDFTHFGLEHWGSDTQGVEKTRNFLLEWLSFTCRYIPVGLLERVQKINERPPFYLGRDYLETLMASQHVDDWVRIR
;
A
#
# COMPACT_ATOMS: atom_id res chain seq x y z
N MET A 1 3.98 11.32 0.82
CA MET A 1 3.80 10.35 -0.28
C MET A 1 5.04 10.34 -1.18
N CYS A 2 5.55 9.17 -1.55
CA CYS A 2 6.54 9.04 -2.61
C CYS A 2 5.89 9.45 -3.95
N SER A 3 5.56 10.72 -4.14
CA SER A 3 5.22 11.25 -5.45
C SER A 3 6.49 11.17 -6.30
N PHE A 4 6.33 10.68 -7.52
CA PHE A 4 7.27 10.72 -8.64
C PHE A 4 8.40 11.77 -8.52
N ASN A 5 8.07 13.03 -8.22
CA ASN A 5 9.02 14.14 -8.05
C ASN A 5 10.06 13.95 -6.92
N ASN A 6 9.70 13.30 -5.80
CA ASN A 6 10.64 13.01 -4.71
C ASN A 6 11.57 11.84 -5.03
N VAL A 7 11.09 10.88 -5.84
CA VAL A 7 11.90 9.73 -6.27
C VAL A 7 12.98 10.22 -7.25
N SER A 8 12.64 11.06 -8.23
CA SER A 8 13.65 11.63 -9.16
C SER A 8 14.74 12.45 -8.47
N HIS A 9 14.43 13.20 -7.40
CA HIS A 9 15.44 13.95 -6.64
C HIS A 9 16.31 13.03 -5.76
N CYS A 10 15.78 11.89 -5.32
CA CYS A 10 16.51 10.93 -4.47
C CYS A 10 17.38 9.95 -5.29
N VAL A 11 17.03 9.69 -6.56
CA VAL A 11 17.77 8.77 -7.47
C VAL A 11 19.18 9.27 -7.81
N CYS A 12 19.50 10.55 -7.59
CA CYS A 12 20.81 11.13 -7.88
C CYS A 12 21.86 10.87 -6.77
N VAL A 13 21.46 10.53 -5.54
CA VAL A 13 22.38 10.39 -4.41
C VAL A 13 22.38 8.94 -3.90
N CYS A 14 23.43 8.21 -4.27
CA CYS A 14 23.85 6.96 -3.63
C CYS A 14 22.97 5.71 -3.93
N VAL A 15 23.45 4.86 -4.84
CA VAL A 15 22.84 3.60 -5.31
C VAL A 15 22.45 2.64 -4.16
N CYS A 16 23.06 2.73 -2.98
CA CYS A 16 22.73 1.88 -1.82
C CYS A 16 21.53 2.38 -0.97
N VAL A 17 21.26 3.69 -0.91
CA VAL A 17 20.14 4.23 -0.11
C VAL A 17 18.82 4.09 -0.86
N CYS A 18 18.83 4.18 -2.19
CA CYS A 18 17.63 4.03 -3.00
C CYS A 18 16.96 2.66 -2.81
N VAL A 19 17.71 1.56 -2.66
CA VAL A 19 17.11 0.22 -2.47
C VAL A 19 16.27 0.18 -1.18
N CYS A 20 16.79 0.67 -0.06
CA CYS A 20 16.06 0.68 1.22
C CYS A 20 14.80 1.55 1.20
N VAL A 21 14.83 2.70 0.50
CA VAL A 21 13.69 3.61 0.40
C VAL A 21 12.63 3.07 -0.57
N CYS A 22 13.07 2.44 -1.67
CA CYS A 22 12.20 1.78 -2.64
C CYS A 22 11.50 0.56 -2.04
N VAL A 23 12.16 -0.24 -1.20
CA VAL A 23 11.53 -1.40 -0.55
C VAL A 23 10.36 -0.97 0.34
N ARG A 24 10.53 0.10 1.14
CA ARG A 24 9.44 0.64 1.96
C ARG A 24 8.34 1.29 1.11
N GLY A 25 8.71 1.98 0.03
CA GLY A 25 7.75 2.57 -0.91
C GLY A 25 6.91 1.53 -1.67
N ALA A 26 7.54 0.42 -2.08
CA ALA A 26 6.90 -0.70 -2.76
C ALA A 26 5.93 -1.46 -1.83
N LEU A 27 6.23 -1.55 -0.54
CA LEU A 27 5.31 -2.13 0.46
C LEU A 27 4.03 -1.28 0.62
N ILE A 28 4.17 0.06 0.57
CA ILE A 28 3.01 0.98 0.67
C ILE A 28 2.22 1.02 -0.65
N LYS A 29 2.91 0.93 -1.79
CA LYS A 29 2.33 1.01 -3.14
C LYS A 29 2.94 -0.08 -4.04
N PRO A 30 2.35 -1.29 -4.12
CA PRO A 30 2.94 -2.39 -4.89
C PRO A 30 3.02 -2.11 -6.40
N TRP A 31 2.15 -1.25 -6.95
CA TRP A 31 2.19 -0.79 -8.34
C TRP A 31 3.15 0.38 -8.60
N LEU A 32 4.02 0.73 -7.65
CA LEU A 32 5.03 1.78 -7.84
C LEU A 32 5.93 1.48 -9.05
N PHE A 33 6.20 0.20 -9.34
CA PHE A 33 7.04 -0.20 -10.47
C PHE A 33 6.40 0.11 -11.83
N THR A 34 5.08 -0.08 -11.96
CA THR A 34 4.37 0.25 -13.21
C THR A 34 4.30 1.76 -13.39
N GLU A 35 4.09 2.51 -12.31
CA GLU A 35 4.13 3.99 -12.33
C GLU A 35 5.50 4.54 -12.73
N ILE A 36 6.61 3.96 -12.25
CA ILE A 36 7.97 4.33 -12.67
C ILE A 36 8.20 4.00 -14.14
N LYS A 37 7.74 2.83 -14.61
CA LYS A 37 7.94 2.40 -15.99
C LYS A 37 7.15 3.26 -16.98
N GLU A 38 5.91 3.60 -16.66
CA GLU A 38 5.02 4.37 -17.54
C GLU A 38 5.10 5.87 -17.33
N GLN A 39 5.80 6.34 -16.29
CA GLN A 39 5.93 7.75 -15.92
C GLN A 39 4.55 8.44 -15.76
N ARG A 40 3.53 7.70 -15.29
CA ARG A 40 2.15 8.18 -15.12
C ARG A 40 1.64 7.94 -13.71
N HIS A 41 0.98 8.95 -13.16
CA HIS A 41 0.27 8.82 -11.89
C HIS A 41 -0.93 7.89 -12.03
N TRP A 42 -0.83 6.72 -11.40
CA TRP A 42 -1.92 5.74 -11.40
C TRP A 42 -2.80 5.94 -10.17
N ASP A 43 -4.07 6.24 -10.41
CA ASP A 43 -5.12 6.32 -9.39
C ASP A 43 -5.92 5.01 -9.42
N ILE A 44 -5.66 4.13 -8.44
CA ILE A 44 -6.30 2.81 -8.34
C ILE A 44 -7.66 2.96 -7.65
N SER A 45 -8.68 2.29 -8.17
CA SER A 45 -9.99 2.19 -7.54
C SER A 45 -9.95 1.29 -6.29
N SER A 46 -10.87 1.52 -5.36
CA SER A 46 -10.99 0.72 -4.14
C SER A 46 -11.11 -0.79 -4.40
N SER A 47 -11.84 -1.17 -5.46
CA SER A 47 -12.02 -2.55 -5.89
C SER A 47 -10.75 -3.21 -6.42
N GLU A 48 -9.98 -2.52 -7.28
CA GLU A 48 -8.71 -3.03 -7.79
C GLU A 48 -7.69 -3.23 -6.65
N ARG A 49 -7.68 -2.31 -5.68
CA ARG A 49 -6.86 -2.47 -4.46
C ARG A 49 -7.27 -3.71 -3.66
N LEU A 50 -8.57 -3.97 -3.54
CA LEU A 50 -9.06 -5.17 -2.88
C LEU A 50 -8.67 -6.45 -3.63
N GLN A 51 -8.72 -6.44 -4.97
CA GLN A 51 -8.29 -7.58 -5.79
C GLN A 51 -6.82 -7.94 -5.53
N ILE A 52 -5.93 -6.94 -5.43
CA ILE A 52 -4.52 -7.18 -5.08
C ILE A 52 -4.38 -7.88 -3.71
N LEU A 53 -5.21 -7.50 -2.73
CA LEU A 53 -5.22 -8.16 -1.41
C LEU A 53 -5.76 -9.59 -1.52
N GLN A 54 -6.80 -9.82 -2.33
CA GLN A 54 -7.34 -11.16 -2.59
C GLN A 54 -6.30 -12.06 -3.25
N ASP A 55 -5.60 -11.57 -4.28
CA ASP A 55 -4.54 -12.30 -4.96
C ASP A 55 -3.42 -12.68 -3.98
N PHE A 56 -3.01 -11.75 -3.10
CA PHE A 56 -2.03 -12.05 -2.06
C PHE A 56 -2.51 -13.15 -1.10
N THR A 57 -3.77 -13.13 -0.67
CA THR A 57 -4.30 -14.22 0.17
C THR A 57 -4.35 -15.54 -0.56
N HIS A 58 -4.69 -15.55 -1.86
CA HIS A 58 -4.73 -16.76 -2.67
C HIS A 58 -3.33 -17.37 -2.81
N PHE A 59 -2.33 -16.56 -3.21
CA PHE A 59 -0.94 -17.01 -3.31
C PHE A 59 -0.36 -17.42 -1.94
N GLY A 60 -0.76 -16.73 -0.87
CA GLY A 60 -0.37 -17.09 0.49
C GLY A 60 -0.88 -18.47 0.88
N LEU A 61 -2.17 -18.75 0.64
CA LEU A 61 -2.75 -20.06 0.93
C LEU A 61 -2.14 -21.17 0.07
N GLU A 62 -1.77 -20.89 -1.17
CA GLU A 62 -1.06 -21.84 -2.04
C GLU A 62 0.35 -22.15 -1.52
N HIS A 63 1.02 -21.17 -0.92
CA HIS A 63 2.39 -21.31 -0.39
C HIS A 63 2.45 -21.95 1.01
N TRP A 64 1.60 -21.50 1.94
CA TRP A 64 1.60 -21.95 3.33
C TRP A 64 0.64 -23.11 3.61
N GLY A 65 -0.25 -23.43 2.66
CA GLY A 65 -1.30 -24.44 2.80
C GLY A 65 -2.58 -23.89 3.41
N SER A 66 -3.68 -24.61 3.19
CA SER A 66 -5.02 -24.30 3.69
C SER A 66 -5.30 -24.84 5.11
N ASP A 67 -4.30 -25.42 5.76
CA ASP A 67 -4.38 -25.85 7.16
C ASP A 67 -4.51 -24.66 8.12
N THR A 68 -5.03 -24.88 9.34
CA THR A 68 -5.23 -23.82 10.34
C THR A 68 -3.96 -22.99 10.59
N GLN A 69 -2.79 -23.63 10.63
CA GLN A 69 -1.51 -22.95 10.79
C GLN A 69 -1.12 -22.11 9.56
N GLY A 70 -1.44 -22.58 8.36
CA GLY A 70 -1.18 -21.85 7.11
C GLY A 70 -2.06 -20.59 7.04
N VAL A 71 -3.34 -20.72 7.36
CA VAL A 71 -4.30 -19.60 7.42
C VAL A 71 -3.87 -18.53 8.42
N GLU A 72 -3.43 -18.92 9.63
CA GLU A 72 -2.96 -17.96 10.64
C GLU A 72 -1.69 -17.22 10.19
N LYS A 73 -0.75 -17.91 9.54
CA LYS A 73 0.44 -17.27 8.96
C LYS A 73 0.06 -16.25 7.89
N THR A 74 -0.78 -16.63 6.93
CA THR A 74 -1.26 -15.72 5.88
C THR A 74 -1.96 -14.51 6.48
N ARG A 75 -2.80 -14.70 7.51
CA ARG A 75 -3.51 -13.60 8.20
C ARG A 75 -2.53 -12.63 8.86
N ASN A 76 -1.52 -13.13 9.57
CA ASN A 76 -0.55 -12.27 10.24
C ASN A 76 0.24 -11.43 9.23
N PHE A 77 0.73 -12.05 8.14
CA PHE A 77 1.41 -11.33 7.07
C PHE A 77 0.50 -10.31 6.36
N LEU A 78 -0.77 -10.65 6.14
CA LEU A 78 -1.74 -9.73 5.55
C LEU A 78 -1.97 -8.50 6.44
N LEU A 79 -2.13 -8.70 7.76
CA LEU A 79 -2.33 -7.61 8.71
C LEU A 79 -1.09 -6.71 8.83
N GLU A 80 0.10 -7.31 8.83
CA GLU A 80 1.36 -6.56 8.74
C GLU A 80 1.40 -5.71 7.47
N TRP A 81 1.00 -6.28 6.32
CA TRP A 81 0.98 -5.54 5.06
C TRP A 81 -0.05 -4.41 5.06
N LEU A 82 -1.25 -4.64 5.59
CA LEU A 82 -2.28 -3.61 5.75
C LEU A 82 -1.80 -2.43 6.59
N SER A 83 -1.00 -2.67 7.62
CA SER A 83 -0.37 -1.62 8.43
C SER A 83 0.60 -0.71 7.66
N PHE A 84 1.14 -1.18 6.53
CA PHE A 84 1.92 -0.34 5.62
C PHE A 84 1.01 0.40 4.64
N THR A 85 0.04 -0.28 4.06
CA THR A 85 -0.85 0.31 3.03
C THR A 85 -1.85 1.33 3.60
N CYS A 86 -2.14 1.34 4.90
CA CYS A 86 -3.02 2.35 5.52
C CYS A 86 -2.48 3.80 5.41
N ARG A 87 -1.17 3.96 5.13
CA ARG A 87 -0.55 5.27 4.86
C ARG A 87 -0.69 5.72 3.39
N TYR A 88 -1.19 4.85 2.52
CA TYR A 88 -1.48 5.22 1.13
C TYR A 88 -2.73 6.11 1.09
N ILE A 89 -2.70 7.12 0.23
CA ILE A 89 -3.78 8.10 0.05
C ILE A 89 -3.98 8.32 -1.44
N PRO A 90 -5.18 8.08 -2.00
CA PRO A 90 -5.40 8.25 -3.43
C PRO A 90 -5.02 9.66 -3.90
N VAL A 91 -4.37 9.76 -5.05
CA VAL A 91 -3.79 11.00 -5.57
C VAL A 91 -4.90 12.00 -5.89
N GLY A 92 -6.05 11.53 -6.37
CA GLY A 92 -7.23 12.35 -6.61
C GLY A 92 -7.82 13.06 -5.38
N LEU A 93 -7.37 12.69 -4.16
CA LEU A 93 -7.84 13.30 -2.91
C LEU A 93 -6.81 14.28 -2.29
N LEU A 94 -5.57 14.31 -2.78
CA LEU A 94 -4.53 15.19 -2.25
C LEU A 94 -4.51 16.53 -2.99
N GLU A 95 -4.90 17.61 -2.32
CA GLU A 95 -4.67 18.97 -2.78
C GLU A 95 -3.17 19.37 -2.69
N ARG A 96 -2.40 18.70 -1.81
CA ARG A 96 -0.97 18.94 -1.60
C ARG A 96 -0.19 17.64 -1.39
N VAL A 97 0.95 17.51 -2.06
CA VAL A 97 1.88 16.37 -1.90
C VAL A 97 2.44 16.33 -0.48
N GLN A 98 2.12 15.28 0.27
CA GLN A 98 2.66 15.07 1.62
C GLN A 98 4.15 14.77 1.61
N LYS A 99 4.91 15.36 2.54
CA LYS A 99 6.31 15.03 2.78
C LYS A 99 6.44 13.66 3.47
N ILE A 100 7.62 13.04 3.37
CA ILE A 100 7.86 11.66 3.84
C ILE A 100 7.73 11.49 5.37
N ASN A 101 7.92 12.57 6.12
CA ASN A 101 7.86 12.59 7.59
C ASN A 101 6.54 13.15 8.14
N GLU A 102 5.60 13.54 7.27
CA GLU A 102 4.35 14.15 7.72
C GLU A 102 3.31 13.04 7.96
N ARG A 103 2.66 13.08 9.13
CA ARG A 103 1.56 12.16 9.41
C ARG A 103 0.42 12.48 8.44
N PRO A 104 -0.19 11.48 7.79
CA PRO A 104 -1.37 11.69 6.98
C PRO A 104 -2.45 12.42 7.78
N PRO A 105 -3.00 13.56 7.29
CA PRO A 105 -4.24 14.09 7.81
C PRO A 105 -5.34 13.05 7.64
N PHE A 106 -6.29 13.04 8.58
CA PHE A 106 -7.48 12.21 8.44
C PHE A 106 -8.23 12.65 7.19
N TYR A 107 -8.48 11.70 6.28
CA TYR A 107 -9.23 11.93 5.07
C TYR A 107 -10.40 10.94 5.01
N LEU A 108 -11.52 11.40 4.49
CA LEU A 108 -12.61 10.51 4.07
C LEU A 108 -12.30 10.07 2.65
N GLY A 109 -12.18 8.75 2.45
CA GLY A 109 -12.02 8.17 1.13
C GLY A 109 -13.22 8.48 0.24
N ARG A 110 -13.06 8.30 -1.07
CA ARG A 110 -14.17 8.46 -2.03
C ARG A 110 -15.26 7.43 -1.76
N ASP A 111 -14.85 6.26 -1.29
CA ASP A 111 -15.72 5.16 -0.89
C ASP A 111 -15.54 4.79 0.59
N TYR A 112 -16.56 4.11 1.14
CA TYR A 112 -16.49 3.49 2.46
C TYR A 112 -15.32 2.48 2.57
N LEU A 113 -15.05 1.75 1.48
CA LEU A 113 -13.97 0.77 1.42
C LEU A 113 -12.57 1.42 1.50
N GLU A 114 -12.37 2.55 0.80
CA GLU A 114 -11.11 3.31 0.91
C GLU A 114 -10.92 3.82 2.35
N THR A 115 -12.00 4.27 2.97
CA THR A 115 -11.99 4.76 4.36
C THR A 115 -11.64 3.64 5.35
N LEU A 116 -12.20 2.43 5.17
CA LEU A 116 -11.85 1.26 5.98
C LEU A 116 -10.38 0.86 5.80
N MET A 117 -9.88 0.83 4.56
CA MET A 117 -8.48 0.50 4.26
C MET A 117 -7.49 1.56 4.75
N ALA A 118 -7.93 2.80 4.93
CA ALA A 118 -7.13 3.89 5.49
C ALA A 118 -7.12 3.90 7.04
N SER A 119 -8.03 3.16 7.68
CA SER A 119 -8.10 3.10 9.14
C SER A 119 -6.83 2.48 9.73
N GLN A 120 -6.44 2.94 10.92
CA GLN A 120 -5.32 2.39 11.71
C GLN A 120 -5.79 1.30 12.69
N HIS A 121 -7.10 1.03 12.74
CA HIS A 121 -7.69 0.05 13.63
C HIS A 121 -7.78 -1.33 12.97
N VAL A 122 -7.31 -2.36 13.68
CA VAL A 122 -7.34 -3.75 13.20
C VAL A 122 -8.77 -4.25 13.04
N ASP A 123 -9.70 -3.81 13.91
CA ASP A 123 -11.12 -4.16 13.82
C ASP A 123 -11.77 -3.75 12.49
N ASP A 124 -11.33 -2.64 11.90
CA ASP A 124 -11.83 -2.17 10.60
C ASP A 124 -11.29 -3.04 9.46
N TRP A 125 -10.07 -3.56 9.60
CA TRP A 125 -9.47 -4.44 8.59
C TRP A 125 -10.12 -5.82 8.58
N VAL A 126 -10.55 -6.33 9.74
CA VAL A 126 -11.29 -7.60 9.83
C VAL A 126 -12.67 -7.50 9.17
N ARG A 127 -13.23 -6.27 9.05
CA ARG A 127 -14.50 -6.04 8.34
C ARG A 127 -14.37 -6.05 6.82
N ILE A 128 -13.15 -5.97 6.28
CA ILE A 128 -12.90 -6.07 4.84
C ILE A 128 -13.09 -7.54 4.45
N ARG A 129 -14.13 -7.83 3.67
CA ARG A 129 -14.51 -9.18 3.25
C ARG A 129 -14.87 -9.22 1.78
#